data_AF-A0A7C7THA1-F1
#
_entry.id   AF-A0A7C7THA1-F1
#
_cell.length_a   1.000
_cell.length_b   1.000
_cell.length_c   1.000
_cell.angle_alpha   90.00
_cell.angle_beta   90.00
_cell.angle_gamma   90.00
#
_symmetry.space_group_name_H-M   'P 1'
#
loop_
_entity.id
_entity.type
_entity.pdbx_description
1 polymer ?
#
loop_
_entity_poly.entity_id
_entity_poly.type
_entity_poly.pdbx_seq_one_letter_code
_entity_poly.pdbx_strand_id
1 'polypeptide(L)'
;MYINKFNKENRARSLEPIIVNLLTSVHPNLSWNFKPSEPKVYVSPGEVVTIEYVVENIGKNSSTGIATFSYYPKEFENYITKLNCFCYDVQTLKSKQKDKYSIVLLIDPEVTKYSKTKKIKEINIQFTFFDYKEYKESKS
;
A
#
# COMPACT_ATOMS: atom_id res chain seq x y z
N MET A 1 31.10 -26.86 17.48
CA MET A 1 29.78 -26.26 17.74
C MET A 1 29.71 -24.82 17.20
N TYR A 2 29.95 -24.59 15.90
CA TYR A 2 29.97 -23.24 15.29
C TYR A 2 28.77 -22.94 14.38
N ILE A 3 27.90 -23.93 14.14
CA ILE A 3 26.79 -23.84 13.18
C ILE A 3 25.61 -23.02 13.75
N ASN A 4 25.45 -22.93 15.07
CA ASN A 4 24.29 -22.26 15.69
C ASN A 4 24.37 -20.73 15.74
N LYS A 5 25.58 -20.13 15.76
CA LYS A 5 25.72 -18.67 15.89
C LYS A 5 25.44 -17.96 14.55
N PHE A 6 25.93 -18.54 13.45
CA PHE A 6 25.71 -18.06 12.09
C PHE A 6 24.22 -18.12 11.67
N ASN A 7 23.48 -19.12 12.16
CA ASN A 7 22.05 -19.27 11.86
C ASN A 7 21.18 -18.28 12.65
N LYS A 8 21.60 -17.92 13.88
CA LYS A 8 20.87 -16.98 14.75
C LYS A 8 21.05 -15.53 14.29
N GLU A 9 22.26 -15.15 13.87
CA GLU A 9 22.54 -13.82 13.32
C GLU A 9 21.88 -13.58 11.95
N ASN A 10 21.80 -14.60 11.08
CA ASN A 10 21.07 -14.48 9.80
C ASN A 10 19.55 -14.41 9.98
N ARG A 11 18.98 -15.10 10.98
CA ARG A 11 17.56 -14.93 11.37
C ARG A 11 17.27 -13.55 11.95
N ALA A 12 18.18 -13.01 12.77
CA ALA A 12 18.01 -11.69 13.37
C ALA A 12 18.09 -10.55 12.34
N ARG A 13 18.91 -10.71 11.29
CA ARG A 13 19.03 -9.75 10.19
C ARG A 13 17.90 -9.85 9.16
N SER A 14 17.22 -10.99 9.07
CA SER A 14 16.08 -11.21 8.16
C SER A 14 14.75 -10.64 8.68
N LEU A 15 14.76 -9.97 9.85
CA LEU A 15 13.57 -9.46 10.54
C LEU A 15 13.65 -7.95 10.81
N GLU A 16 14.68 -7.26 10.30
CA GLU A 16 14.70 -5.79 10.36
C GLU A 16 13.42 -5.25 9.69
N PRO A 17 12.68 -4.35 10.35
CA PRO A 17 11.45 -3.82 9.80
C PRO A 17 11.76 -2.99 8.56
N ILE A 18 10.92 -3.19 7.54
CA ILE A 18 10.95 -2.42 6.30
C ILE A 18 10.06 -1.19 6.51
N ILE A 19 10.60 -0.02 6.18
CA ILE A 19 9.88 1.23 6.21
C ILE A 19 9.00 1.31 4.96
N VAL A 20 7.70 1.48 5.16
CA VAL A 20 6.74 1.63 4.07
C VAL A 20 6.21 3.05 4.11
N ASN A 21 6.59 3.85 3.12
CA ASN A 21 6.03 5.18 2.89
C ASN A 21 4.73 5.06 2.10
N LEU A 22 3.69 5.71 2.60
CA LEU A 22 2.37 5.69 1.99
C LEU A 22 2.12 7.02 1.29
N LEU A 23 2.12 6.97 -0.03
CA LEU A 23 1.88 8.11 -0.89
C LEU A 23 0.46 8.04 -1.43
N THR A 24 -0.27 9.15 -1.37
CA THR A 24 -1.64 9.22 -1.87
C THR A 24 -1.80 10.38 -2.85
N SER A 25 -2.63 10.18 -3.85
CA SER A 25 -2.97 11.20 -4.85
C SER A 25 -4.42 11.04 -5.29
N VAL A 26 -5.03 12.12 -5.73
CA VAL A 26 -6.39 12.13 -6.28
C VAL A 26 -6.33 12.84 -7.64
N HIS A 27 -6.92 12.23 -8.66
CA HIS A 27 -7.00 12.85 -9.97
C HIS A 27 -7.81 14.16 -9.89
N PRO A 28 -7.40 15.25 -10.57
CA PRO A 28 -8.05 16.56 -10.43
C PRO A 28 -9.57 16.58 -10.69
N ASN A 29 -10.05 15.66 -11.52
CA ASN A 29 -11.47 15.55 -11.86
C ASN A 29 -12.33 14.88 -10.77
N LEU A 30 -11.70 14.30 -9.74
CA LEU A 30 -12.40 13.75 -8.58
C LEU A 30 -12.16 14.68 -7.38
N SER A 31 -13.22 15.35 -6.92
CA SER A 31 -13.18 16.26 -5.75
C SER A 31 -13.15 15.50 -4.42
N TRP A 32 -12.19 14.60 -4.24
CA TRP A 32 -11.99 13.83 -3.02
C TRP A 32 -10.68 14.24 -2.33
N ASN A 33 -10.66 14.09 -1.02
CA ASN A 33 -9.46 14.11 -0.21
C ASN A 33 -9.13 12.68 0.20
N PHE A 34 -7.88 12.28 0.05
CA PHE A 34 -7.43 10.92 0.32
C PHE A 34 -6.05 10.93 0.94
N LYS A 35 -5.94 10.35 2.13
CA LYS A 35 -4.70 10.31 2.90
C LYS A 35 -4.60 9.02 3.71
N PRO A 36 -3.38 8.52 3.95
CA PRO A 36 -3.19 7.44 4.90
C PRO A 36 -3.46 7.96 6.33
N SER A 37 -3.89 7.07 7.22
CA SER A 37 -3.97 7.39 8.65
C SER A 37 -2.57 7.69 9.22
N GLU A 38 -1.56 6.94 8.78
CA GLU A 38 -0.15 7.15 9.10
C GLU A 38 0.66 7.21 7.81
N PRO A 39 1.48 8.25 7.53
CA PRO A 39 2.22 8.37 6.27
C PRO A 39 3.37 7.36 6.15
N LYS A 40 3.75 6.71 7.24
CA LYS A 40 4.86 5.77 7.32
C LYS A 40 4.50 4.65 8.29
N VAL A 41 4.68 3.40 7.86
CA VAL A 41 4.49 2.21 8.71
C VAL A 41 5.75 1.34 8.69
N TYR A 42 6.02 0.67 9.80
CA TYR A 42 7.16 -0.25 9.96
C TYR A 42 6.63 -1.67 9.91
N VAL A 43 7.10 -2.45 8.94
CA VAL A 43 6.57 -3.80 8.71
C VAL A 43 7.70 -4.80 8.81
N SER A 44 7.60 -5.72 9.77
CA SER A 44 8.54 -6.83 9.84
C SER A 44 8.18 -7.89 8.79
N PRO A 45 9.14 -8.35 7.97
CA PRO A 45 8.87 -9.40 6.99
C PRO A 45 8.30 -10.67 7.66
N GLY A 46 7.23 -11.20 7.09
CA GLY A 46 6.45 -12.32 7.65
C GLY A 46 5.23 -11.91 8.48
N GLU A 47 5.06 -10.62 8.76
CA GLU A 47 3.88 -10.12 9.47
C GLU A 47 2.78 -9.66 8.52
N VAL A 48 1.53 -9.97 8.89
CA VAL A 48 0.35 -9.41 8.25
C VAL A 48 0.07 -8.06 8.88
N VAL A 49 0.04 -7.02 8.05
CA VAL A 49 -0.22 -5.65 8.46
C VAL A 49 -1.50 -5.14 7.81
N THR A 50 -2.30 -4.43 8.60
CA THR A 50 -3.46 -3.66 8.13
C THR A 50 -3.11 -2.19 8.11
N ILE A 51 -3.32 -1.54 6.97
CA ILE A 51 -3.04 -0.12 6.77
C ILE A 51 -4.35 0.59 6.49
N GLU A 52 -4.64 1.63 7.26
CA GLU A 52 -5.85 2.42 7.13
C GLU A 52 -5.64 3.71 6.33
N TYR A 53 -6.67 4.07 5.57
CA TYR A 53 -6.77 5.31 4.83
C TYR A 53 -8.08 6.00 5.15
N VAL A 54 -8.05 7.32 5.04
CA VAL A 54 -9.21 8.19 5.19
C VAL A 54 -9.53 8.81 3.84
N VAL A 55 -10.76 8.61 3.39
CA VAL A 55 -11.28 9.17 2.14
C VAL A 55 -12.46 10.08 2.46
N GLU A 56 -12.52 11.23 1.82
CA GLU A 56 -13.60 12.19 2.00
C GLU A 56 -14.00 12.82 0.67
N ASN A 57 -15.30 12.82 0.36
CA ASN A 57 -15.81 13.60 -0.77
C ASN A 57 -16.02 15.05 -0.35
N ILE A 58 -15.07 15.92 -0.72
CA ILE A 58 -15.15 17.35 -0.43
C ILE A 58 -16.03 18.12 -1.44
N GLY A 59 -16.53 17.45 -2.48
CA GLY A 59 -17.45 18.01 -3.48
C GLY A 59 -18.87 18.24 -2.95
N LYS A 60 -19.69 18.91 -3.77
CA LYS A 60 -21.10 19.24 -3.47
C LYS A 60 -22.09 18.14 -3.85
N ASN A 61 -21.66 17.18 -4.66
CA ASN A 61 -22.49 16.10 -5.20
C ASN A 61 -21.90 14.74 -4.81
N SER A 62 -22.73 13.70 -4.88
CA SER A 62 -22.24 12.32 -4.82
C SER A 62 -21.34 12.05 -6.03
N SER A 63 -20.24 11.33 -5.82
CA SER A 63 -19.35 10.90 -6.90
C SER A 63 -18.82 9.49 -6.63
N THR A 64 -18.32 8.85 -7.69
CA THR A 64 -17.85 7.47 -7.67
C THR A 64 -16.39 7.43 -8.09
N GLY A 65 -15.55 6.89 -7.22
CA GLY A 65 -14.12 6.77 -7.44
C GLY A 65 -13.65 5.32 -7.50
N ILE A 66 -12.50 5.11 -8.13
CA ILE A 66 -11.76 3.85 -8.12
C ILE A 66 -10.29 4.14 -7.84
N ALA A 67 -9.67 3.32 -7.00
CA ALA A 67 -8.26 3.46 -6.67
C ALA A 67 -7.39 2.46 -7.43
N THR A 68 -6.25 2.94 -7.90
CA THR A 68 -5.14 2.10 -8.39
C THR A 68 -3.93 2.29 -7.47
N PHE A 69 -2.99 1.36 -7.51
CA PHE A 69 -1.74 1.49 -6.75
C PHE A 69 -0.52 1.04 -7.55
N SER A 70 0.66 1.43 -7.07
CA SER A 70 1.96 0.99 -7.55
C SER A 70 2.97 0.87 -6.40
N TYR A 71 4.01 0.07 -6.62
CA TYR A 71 5.12 -0.14 -5.68
C TYR A 71 6.41 0.44 -6.23
N TYR A 72 7.21 1.05 -5.36
CA TYR A 72 8.56 1.47 -5.69
C TYR A 72 9.54 1.12 -4.56
N PRO A 73 10.68 0.47 -4.87
CA PRO A 73 11.11 0.02 -6.20
C PRO A 73 10.28 -1.20 -6.68
N LYS A 74 10.18 -1.39 -8.00
CA LYS A 74 9.24 -2.35 -8.60
C LYS A 74 9.59 -3.81 -8.26
N GLU A 75 10.87 -4.12 -8.03
CA GLU A 75 11.33 -5.46 -7.64
C GLU A 75 10.68 -5.95 -6.33
N PHE A 76 10.18 -5.03 -5.51
CA PHE A 76 9.52 -5.35 -4.26
C PHE A 76 8.10 -5.93 -4.44
N GLU A 77 7.46 -5.65 -5.58
CA GLU A 77 6.09 -6.10 -5.87
C GLU A 77 5.94 -7.62 -5.76
N ASN A 78 6.98 -8.38 -6.15
CA ASN A 78 6.98 -9.85 -6.11
C ASN A 78 6.97 -10.43 -4.68
N TYR A 79 7.22 -9.61 -3.66
CA TYR A 79 7.28 -10.03 -2.26
C TYR A 79 6.09 -9.52 -1.44
N ILE A 80 5.13 -8.82 -2.08
CA ILE A 80 3.91 -8.37 -1.40
C ILE A 80 2.76 -9.29 -1.78
N THR A 81 2.21 -9.98 -0.78
CA THR A 81 0.93 -10.66 -0.90
C THR A 81 -0.17 -9.72 -0.42
N LYS A 82 -1.10 -9.35 -1.31
CA LYS A 82 -2.29 -8.57 -0.98
C LYS A 82 -3.37 -9.54 -0.52
N LEU A 83 -3.74 -9.47 0.76
CA LEU A 83 -4.78 -10.31 1.33
C LEU A 83 -6.16 -9.67 1.18
N ASN A 84 -6.23 -8.34 1.33
CA ASN A 84 -7.44 -7.57 1.09
C ASN A 84 -7.06 -6.17 0.58
N CYS A 85 -7.78 -5.64 -0.40
CA CYS A 85 -7.48 -4.36 -1.04
C CYS A 85 -8.80 -3.73 -1.47
N PHE A 86 -9.12 -2.52 -0.99
CA PHE A 86 -10.19 -1.69 -1.59
C PHE A 86 -9.85 -1.24 -3.03
N CYS A 87 -8.62 -1.53 -3.44
CA CYS A 87 -8.05 -1.27 -4.74
C CYS A 87 -8.91 -1.93 -5.81
N TYR A 88 -9.29 -1.17 -6.83
CA TYR A 88 -10.20 -1.60 -7.88
C TYR A 88 -11.65 -1.86 -7.48
N ASP A 89 -12.01 -1.66 -6.20
CA ASP A 89 -13.42 -1.60 -5.81
C ASP A 89 -13.99 -0.23 -6.16
N VAL A 90 -15.20 -0.24 -6.72
CA VAL A 90 -15.94 0.97 -7.06
C VAL A 90 -16.55 1.53 -5.79
N GLN A 91 -16.14 2.74 -5.43
CA GLN A 91 -16.56 3.41 -4.20
C GLN A 91 -17.43 4.61 -4.52
N THR A 92 -18.60 4.72 -3.91
CA THR A 92 -19.47 5.90 -4.05
C THR A 92 -19.58 6.61 -2.71
N LEU A 93 -19.22 7.89 -2.71
CA LEU A 93 -19.33 8.76 -1.53
C LEU A 93 -20.33 9.87 -1.80
N LYS A 94 -21.27 10.07 -0.87
CA LYS A 94 -22.16 11.23 -0.87
C LYS A 94 -21.36 12.51 -0.64
N SER A 95 -21.97 13.67 -0.93
CA SER A 95 -21.33 14.96 -0.64
C SER A 95 -20.96 15.04 0.85
N LYS A 96 -19.73 15.47 1.14
CA LYS A 96 -19.16 15.60 2.48
C LYS A 96 -19.08 14.29 3.27
N GLN A 97 -19.36 13.14 2.66
CA GLN A 97 -19.18 11.86 3.30
C GLN A 97 -17.69 11.58 3.45
N LYS A 98 -17.34 11.12 4.65
CA LYS A 98 -16.02 10.64 5.02
C LYS A 98 -16.12 9.17 5.37
N ASP A 99 -15.17 8.39 4.88
CA ASP A 99 -15.11 6.96 5.11
C ASP A 99 -13.68 6.49 5.39
N LYS A 100 -13.56 5.26 5.89
CA LYS A 100 -12.29 4.61 6.18
C LYS A 100 -12.13 3.37 5.32
N TYR A 101 -11.03 3.30 4.58
CA TYR A 101 -10.66 2.10 3.82
C TYR A 101 -9.40 1.48 4.39
N SER A 102 -9.24 0.18 4.19
CA SER A 102 -8.06 -0.53 4.65
C SER A 102 -7.52 -1.45 3.57
N ILE A 103 -6.21 -1.68 3.62
CA ILE A 103 -5.55 -2.76 2.90
C ILE A 103 -4.91 -3.70 3.91
N VAL A 104 -4.91 -4.97 3.60
CA VAL A 104 -4.24 -6.01 4.39
C VAL A 104 -3.19 -6.64 3.49
N LEU A 105 -1.93 -6.55 3.91
CA LEU A 105 -0.80 -7.07 3.13
C LEU A 105 0.16 -7.86 4.01
N LEU A 106 0.88 -8.77 3.38
CA LEU A 106 1.98 -9.54 3.95
C LEU A 106 3.22 -9.29 3.10
N ILE A 107 4.33 -8.94 3.75
CA ILE A 107 5.65 -8.88 3.09
C ILE A 107 6.35 -10.22 3.31
N ASP A 108 6.69 -10.92 2.22
CA ASP A 108 7.36 -12.21 2.29
C ASP A 108 8.77 -12.08 2.91
N PRO A 109 9.11 -12.87 3.95
CA PRO A 109 10.46 -12.92 4.53
C PRO A 109 11.60 -13.12 3.52
N GLU A 110 11.33 -13.75 2.37
CA GLU A 110 12.31 -13.98 1.31
C GLU A 110 12.87 -12.69 0.71
N VAL A 111 12.18 -11.56 0.89
CA VAL A 111 12.67 -10.23 0.46
C VAL A 111 14.06 -9.90 1.04
N THR A 112 14.40 -10.47 2.20
CA THR A 112 15.69 -10.27 2.88
C THR A 112 16.80 -11.20 2.40
N LYS A 113 16.46 -12.23 1.62
CA LYS A 113 17.41 -13.25 1.15
C LYS A 113 18.00 -12.92 -0.22
N TYR A 114 17.23 -12.24 -1.09
CA TYR A 114 17.64 -11.97 -2.47
C TYR A 114 18.57 -10.76 -2.58
N SER A 115 19.62 -10.87 -3.40
CA SER A 115 20.66 -9.83 -3.56
C SER A 115 20.12 -8.46 -3.99
N LYS A 116 19.05 -8.44 -4.81
CA LYS A 116 18.40 -7.22 -5.31
C LYS A 116 17.58 -6.50 -4.24
N THR A 117 17.01 -7.21 -3.27
CA THR A 117 16.05 -6.67 -2.30
C THR A 117 16.57 -6.65 -0.87
N LYS A 118 17.60 -7.43 -0.54
CA LYS A 118 18.22 -7.53 0.80
C LYS A 118 18.72 -6.20 1.36
N LYS A 119 19.00 -5.21 0.51
CA LYS A 119 19.43 -3.86 0.91
C LYS A 119 18.29 -2.84 0.97
N ILE A 120 17.09 -3.21 0.51
CA ILE A 120 15.92 -2.34 0.51
C ILE A 120 15.39 -2.29 1.95
N LYS A 121 15.59 -1.14 2.59
CA LYS A 121 15.04 -0.86 3.93
C LYS A 121 13.79 -0.01 3.87
N GLU A 122 13.51 0.59 2.73
CA GLU A 122 12.43 1.55 2.53
C GLU A 122 11.79 1.31 1.17
N ILE A 123 10.46 1.30 1.18
CA ILE A 123 9.62 1.18 -0.01
C ILE A 123 8.56 2.26 -0.01
N ASN A 124 7.99 2.52 -1.18
CA ASN A 124 6.84 3.38 -1.33
C ASN A 124 5.68 2.57 -1.90
N ILE A 125 4.52 2.72 -1.28
CA ILE A 125 3.25 2.30 -1.85
C ILE A 125 2.52 3.57 -2.24
N GLN A 126 2.28 3.74 -3.54
CA GLN A 126 1.56 4.88 -4.05
C GLN A 126 0.15 4.46 -4.46
N PHE A 127 -0.85 5.18 -3.95
CA PHE A 127 -2.24 5.05 -4.33
C PHE A 127 -2.74 6.30 -5.03
N THR A 128 -3.51 6.10 -6.09
CA THR A 128 -4.17 7.19 -6.81
C THR A 128 -5.64 6.87 -7.02
N PHE A 129 -6.52 7.78 -6.59
CA PHE A 129 -7.95 7.72 -6.89
C PHE A 129 -8.26 8.44 -8.20
N PHE A 130 -9.14 7.85 -9.01
CA PHE A 130 -9.66 8.38 -10.26
C PHE A 130 -11.18 8.42 -10.22
N ASP A 131 -11.79 9.34 -10.97
CA ASP A 131 -13.23 9.25 -11.26
C ASP A 131 -13.51 7.97 -12.03
N TYR A 132 -14.51 7.21 -11.60
CA TYR A 132 -14.79 5.90 -12.17
C TYR A 132 -15.25 5.95 -13.63
N LYS A 133 -15.98 6.99 -14.04
CA LYS A 133 -16.47 7.12 -15.42
C LYS A 133 -15.29 7.35 -16.37
N GLU A 134 -14.43 8.30 -16.02
CA GLU A 134 -13.23 8.62 -16.80
C GLU A 134 -12.25 7.43 -16.85
N TYR A 135 -12.07 6.73 -15.72
CA TYR A 135 -11.22 5.54 -15.68
C TYR A 135 -11.73 4.46 -16.64
N LYS A 136 -13.04 4.21 -16.68
CA LYS A 136 -13.63 3.22 -17.58
C LYS A 136 -13.45 3.58 -19.04
N GLU A 137 -13.66 4.85 -19.40
CA GLU A 137 -13.47 5.34 -20.76
C GLU A 137 -12.02 5.20 -21.23
N SER A 138 -11.05 5.47 -20.35
CA SER A 138 -9.61 5.33 -20.68
C SER A 138 -9.13 3.88 -20.93
N LYS A 139 -9.96 2.89 -20.59
CA LYS A 139 -9.67 1.45 -20.74
C LYS A 139 -10.43 0.78 -21.87
N SER A 140 -11.35 1.50 -22.51
CA SER A 140 -12.14 1.03 -23.65
C SER A 140 -11.48 1.37 -24.97
#